data_AF-F3CCK1-F1
#
_entry.id   AF-F3CCK1-F1
#
_cell.length_a   1.000
_cell.length_b   1.000
_cell.length_c   1.000
_cell.angle_alpha   90.00
_cell.angle_beta   90.00
_cell.angle_gamma   90.00
#
_symmetry.space_group_name_H-M   'P 1'
#
loop_
_entity.id
_entity.type
_entity.pdbx_description
1 polymer ?
#
loop_
_entity_poly.entity_id
_entity_poly.type
_entity_poly.pdbx_seq_one_letter_code
_entity_poly.pdbx_strand_id
1 'polypeptide(L)'
;MSIRTLGPSENARPPRVLQLAVAGSVILMIAAGGLFYYASQVAAKKRAANAGTETVVNIHARNCEPNVLTVAAGKNAFRIVNRSERAVEWEILDGVLVVEERENIAPGLSQVINANLAPGDYAITCGLLSNPRGTLHVTPTAESDAKAKARPSMTAFIGPLSEYRVYLSLQGSALIKAVTALQQAIEAGDLSA
;
A
#
# COMPACT_ATOMS: atom_id res chain seq x y z
N MET A 1 15.16 -77.95 -0.15
CA MET A 1 16.07 -76.94 -0.73
C MET A 1 15.68 -76.72 -2.18
N SER A 2 14.99 -75.61 -2.49
CA SER A 2 14.94 -75.07 -3.87
C SER A 2 14.45 -73.62 -3.80
N ILE A 3 15.41 -72.70 -3.77
CA ILE A 3 15.18 -71.26 -3.87
C ILE A 3 14.98 -70.96 -5.36
N ARG A 4 13.76 -70.61 -5.78
CA ARG A 4 13.54 -69.96 -7.08
C ARG A 4 13.65 -68.46 -6.89
N THR A 5 14.82 -67.93 -7.22
CA THR A 5 15.02 -66.51 -7.54
C THR A 5 14.24 -66.18 -8.82
N LEU A 6 13.18 -65.37 -8.72
CA LEU A 6 12.62 -64.70 -9.91
C LEU A 6 13.58 -63.59 -10.31
N GLY A 7 14.18 -63.72 -11.49
CA GLY A 7 14.97 -62.66 -12.11
C GLY A 7 14.11 -61.45 -12.52
N PRO A 8 14.73 -60.31 -12.81
CA PRO A 8 14.03 -59.08 -13.17
C PRO A 8 13.36 -59.25 -14.55
N SER A 9 12.07 -58.94 -14.63
CA SER A 9 11.29 -59.00 -15.86
C SER A 9 11.82 -58.00 -16.89
N GLU A 10 12.06 -58.54 -18.08
CA GLU A 10 12.50 -57.91 -19.31
C GLU A 10 11.49 -56.85 -19.82
N ASN A 11 12.00 -55.66 -20.15
CA ASN A 11 11.47 -54.61 -21.04
C ASN A 11 9.98 -54.66 -21.45
N ALA A 12 9.07 -54.22 -20.57
CA ALA A 12 7.73 -53.84 -20.98
C ALA A 12 7.78 -52.48 -21.72
N ARG A 13 7.57 -52.47 -23.04
CA ARG A 13 7.42 -51.22 -23.80
C ARG A 13 6.21 -50.45 -23.26
N PRO A 14 6.35 -49.16 -22.90
CA PRO A 14 5.22 -48.38 -22.41
C PRO A 14 4.12 -48.30 -23.48
N PRO A 15 2.84 -48.31 -23.08
CA PRO A 15 1.73 -48.24 -24.03
C PRO A 15 1.83 -46.94 -24.84
N ARG A 16 1.54 -47.00 -26.15
CA ARG A 16 1.65 -45.85 -27.08
C ARG A 16 0.91 -44.60 -26.58
N VAL A 17 -0.17 -44.78 -25.84
CA VAL A 17 -0.93 -43.70 -25.18
C VAL A 17 -0.08 -42.94 -24.17
N LEU A 18 0.72 -43.64 -23.36
CA LEU A 18 1.63 -43.01 -22.40
C LEU A 18 2.74 -42.24 -23.11
N GLN A 19 3.28 -42.78 -24.21
CA GLN A 19 4.30 -42.09 -25.00
C GLN A 19 3.76 -40.81 -25.68
N LEU A 20 2.53 -40.87 -26.22
CA LEU A 20 1.85 -39.69 -26.79
C LEU A 20 1.51 -38.65 -25.72
N ALA A 21 1.08 -39.07 -24.53
CA ALA A 21 0.83 -38.18 -23.42
C ALA A 21 2.10 -37.44 -22.99
N VAL A 22 3.22 -38.17 -22.81
CA VAL A 22 4.52 -37.57 -22.46
C VAL A 22 5.00 -36.60 -23.55
N ALA A 23 4.92 -36.98 -24.83
CA ALA A 23 5.28 -36.09 -25.93
C ALA A 23 4.41 -34.82 -25.96
N GLY A 24 3.10 -34.96 -25.73
CA GLY A 24 2.18 -33.84 -25.59
C GLY A 24 2.54 -32.92 -24.41
N SER A 25 2.87 -33.49 -23.26
CA SER A 25 3.30 -32.72 -22.07
C SER A 25 4.60 -31.95 -22.34
N VAL A 26 5.57 -32.55 -23.01
CA VAL A 26 6.83 -31.88 -23.38
C VAL A 26 6.58 -30.71 -24.32
N ILE A 27 5.75 -30.89 -25.35
CA ILE A 27 5.39 -29.80 -26.28
C ILE A 27 4.69 -28.66 -25.53
N LEU A 28 3.77 -28.99 -24.63
CA LEU A 28 3.02 -28.01 -23.85
C LEU A 28 3.94 -27.23 -22.88
N MET A 29 4.93 -27.89 -22.28
CA MET A 29 5.95 -27.25 -21.44
C MET A 29 6.86 -26.32 -22.24
N ILE A 30 7.27 -26.71 -23.46
CA ILE A 30 8.07 -25.85 -24.35
C ILE A 30 7.26 -24.62 -24.77
N ALA A 31 5.99 -24.81 -25.16
CA ALA A 31 5.10 -23.71 -25.53
C ALA A 31 4.88 -22.74 -24.34
N ALA A 32 4.63 -23.28 -23.14
CA ALA A 32 4.51 -22.48 -21.93
C ALA A 32 5.80 -21.71 -21.60
N GLY A 33 6.96 -22.35 -21.72
CA GLY A 33 8.26 -21.70 -21.54
C GLY A 33 8.51 -20.56 -22.54
N GLY A 34 8.16 -20.79 -23.82
CA GLY A 34 8.25 -19.76 -24.85
C GLY A 34 7.33 -18.56 -24.59
N LEU A 35 6.08 -18.82 -24.17
CA LEU A 35 5.13 -17.77 -23.82
C LEU A 35 5.58 -16.99 -22.56
N PHE A 36 6.08 -17.69 -21.55
CA PHE A 36 6.60 -17.08 -20.33
C PHE A 36 7.82 -16.19 -20.61
N TYR A 37 8.76 -16.67 -21.44
CA TYR A 37 9.92 -15.88 -21.86
C TYR A 37 9.50 -14.60 -22.62
N TYR A 38 8.57 -14.73 -23.57
CA TYR A 38 8.03 -13.59 -24.29
C TYR A 38 7.36 -12.58 -23.35
N ALA A 39 6.51 -13.05 -22.44
CA ALA A 39 5.83 -12.21 -21.45
C ALA A 39 6.85 -11.49 -20.52
N SER A 40 7.91 -12.19 -20.11
CA SER A 40 8.99 -11.64 -19.29
C SER A 40 9.73 -10.50 -20.00
N GLN A 41 10.02 -10.67 -21.28
CA GLN A 41 10.67 -9.63 -22.10
C GLN A 41 9.77 -8.40 -22.28
N VAL A 42 8.46 -8.59 -22.52
CA VAL A 42 7.51 -7.48 -22.61
C VAL A 42 7.43 -6.71 -21.29
N ALA A 43 7.39 -7.42 -20.16
CA ALA A 43 7.37 -6.81 -18.84
C ALA A 43 8.68 -6.04 -18.55
N ALA A 44 9.84 -6.57 -18.95
CA ALA A 44 11.12 -5.88 -18.83
C ALA A 44 11.15 -4.59 -19.66
N LYS A 45 10.67 -4.62 -20.91
CA LYS A 45 10.57 -3.43 -21.78
C LYS A 45 9.68 -2.34 -21.18
N LYS A 46 8.51 -2.71 -20.63
CA LYS A 46 7.63 -1.73 -19.94
C LYS A 46 8.29 -1.10 -18.72
N ARG A 47 9.02 -1.87 -17.92
CA ARG A 47 9.79 -1.32 -16.78
C ARG A 47 10.89 -0.36 -17.25
N ALA A 48 11.61 -0.71 -18.31
CA ALA A 48 12.64 0.15 -18.88
C ALA A 48 12.06 1.47 -19.43
N ALA A 49 10.88 1.44 -20.06
CA ALA A 49 10.21 2.65 -20.54
C ALA A 49 9.84 3.63 -19.41
N ASN A 50 9.54 3.13 -18.20
CA ASN A 50 9.18 3.94 -17.04
C ASN A 50 10.37 4.29 -16.13
N ALA A 51 11.57 3.78 -16.41
CA ALA A 51 12.73 3.91 -15.53
C ALA A 51 13.19 5.38 -15.34
N GLY A 52 12.76 6.30 -16.21
CA GLY A 52 13.05 7.73 -16.09
C GLY A 52 12.01 8.55 -15.31
N THR A 53 10.89 7.96 -14.91
CA THR A 53 9.79 8.68 -14.23
C THR A 53 9.51 8.17 -12.81
N GLU A 54 10.25 7.15 -12.37
CA GLU A 54 10.07 6.52 -11.06
C GLU A 54 11.31 6.71 -10.19
N THR A 55 11.11 7.06 -8.92
CA THR A 55 12.18 7.12 -7.93
C THR A 55 12.43 5.71 -7.39
N VAL A 56 13.61 5.16 -7.63
CA VAL A 56 13.95 3.80 -7.19
C VAL A 56 14.44 3.81 -5.75
N VAL A 57 13.90 2.91 -4.93
CA VAL A 57 14.33 2.67 -3.54
C VAL A 57 14.70 1.20 -3.39
N ASN A 58 15.95 0.92 -3.05
CA ASN A 58 16.41 -0.44 -2.76
C ASN A 58 16.29 -0.70 -1.26
N ILE A 59 15.59 -1.76 -0.87
CA ILE A 59 15.46 -2.18 0.52
C ILE A 59 16.45 -3.30 0.79
N HIS A 60 17.34 -3.08 1.75
CA HIS A 60 18.26 -4.10 2.26
C HIS A 60 17.78 -4.61 3.63
N ALA A 61 18.56 -5.49 4.26
CA ALA A 61 18.17 -6.13 5.51
C ALA A 61 17.92 -5.15 6.67
N ARG A 62 18.65 -4.02 6.71
CA ARG A 62 18.62 -3.07 7.85
C ARG A 62 18.44 -1.60 7.45
N ASN A 63 18.43 -1.28 6.17
CA ASN A 63 18.32 0.08 5.67
C ASN A 63 17.67 0.07 4.27
N CYS A 64 17.46 1.25 3.72
CA CYS A 64 17.09 1.42 2.32
C CYS A 64 17.96 2.49 1.66
N GLU A 65 18.13 2.39 0.35
CA GLU A 65 18.97 3.26 -0.46
C GLU A 65 18.19 3.80 -1.67
N PRO A 66 18.02 5.14 -1.78
CA PRO A 66 18.37 6.14 -0.77
C PRO A 66 17.47 6.07 0.47
N ASN A 67 17.99 6.46 1.63
CA ASN A 67 17.21 6.65 2.86
C ASN A 67 16.74 8.10 3.05
N VAL A 68 17.18 9.02 2.20
CA VAL A 68 16.72 10.41 2.15
C VAL A 68 16.33 10.72 0.72
N LEU A 69 15.06 11.09 0.52
CA LEU A 69 14.50 11.36 -0.79
C LEU A 69 14.02 12.79 -0.87
N THR A 70 14.14 13.39 -2.05
CA THR A 70 13.53 14.68 -2.36
C THR A 70 12.74 14.58 -3.65
N VAL A 71 11.47 14.95 -3.63
CA VAL A 71 10.59 14.96 -4.81
C VAL A 71 9.72 16.23 -4.84
N ALA A 72 9.16 16.57 -6.00
CA ALA A 72 8.20 17.65 -6.09
C ALA A 72 6.81 17.23 -5.62
N ALA A 73 6.03 18.15 -5.06
CA ALA A 73 4.64 17.91 -4.71
C ALA A 73 3.80 17.49 -5.92
N GLY A 74 2.78 16.67 -5.68
CA GLY A 74 1.92 16.08 -6.70
C GLY A 74 2.16 14.57 -6.87
N LYS A 75 1.90 14.08 -8.09
CA LYS A 75 1.97 12.64 -8.40
C LYS A 75 3.42 12.19 -8.50
N ASN A 76 3.79 11.23 -7.66
CA ASN A 76 5.10 10.61 -7.64
C ASN A 76 4.95 9.10 -7.73
N ALA A 77 5.86 8.46 -8.47
CA ALA A 77 5.95 7.03 -8.57
C ALA A 77 7.26 6.56 -7.93
N PHE A 78 7.17 5.61 -7.00
CA PHE A 78 8.32 5.01 -6.32
C PHE A 78 8.40 3.54 -6.73
N ARG A 79 9.57 3.10 -7.19
CA ARG A 79 9.86 1.69 -7.44
C ARG A 79 10.63 1.13 -6.26
N ILE A 80 9.95 0.32 -5.48
CA ILE A 80 10.53 -0.34 -4.32
C ILE A 80 11.09 -1.68 -4.75
N VAL A 81 12.40 -1.86 -4.60
CA VAL A 81 13.12 -3.08 -4.99
C VAL A 81 13.60 -3.78 -3.73
N ASN A 82 13.09 -4.98 -3.47
CA ASN A 82 13.54 -5.74 -2.31
C ASN A 82 14.85 -6.48 -2.63
N ARG A 83 15.94 -6.01 -2.03
CA ARG A 83 17.29 -6.58 -2.09
C ARG A 83 17.64 -7.36 -0.81
N SER A 84 16.65 -7.66 0.02
CA SER A 84 16.80 -8.45 1.25
C SER A 84 16.34 -9.90 1.06
N GLU A 85 16.61 -10.73 2.06
CA GLU A 85 16.27 -12.16 2.08
C GLU A 85 14.86 -12.46 2.65
N ARG A 86 14.07 -11.43 2.95
CA ARG A 86 12.73 -11.58 3.52
C ARG A 86 11.69 -10.76 2.76
N ALA A 87 10.42 -11.12 2.87
CA ALA A 87 9.35 -10.22 2.46
C ALA A 87 9.39 -8.93 3.30
N VAL A 88 9.19 -7.79 2.64
CA VAL A 88 9.27 -6.46 3.25
C VAL A 88 8.07 -5.60 2.86
N GLU A 89 7.88 -4.51 3.58
CA GLU A 89 6.93 -3.45 3.26
C GLU A 89 7.65 -2.11 3.07
N TRP A 90 6.97 -1.18 2.40
CA TRP A 90 7.42 0.20 2.27
C TRP A 90 6.23 1.13 2.34
N GLU A 91 6.32 2.13 3.21
CA GLU A 91 5.26 3.04 3.59
C GLU A 91 5.77 4.48 3.57
N ILE A 92 4.89 5.41 3.25
CA ILE A 92 5.07 6.85 3.45
C ILE A 92 4.22 7.26 4.66
N LEU A 93 4.84 7.90 5.65
CA LEU A 93 4.22 8.21 6.93
C LEU A 93 4.20 9.73 7.17
N ASP A 94 3.04 10.23 7.59
CA ASP A 94 2.85 11.57 8.15
C ASP A 94 2.48 11.43 9.64
N GLY A 95 3.50 11.48 10.50
CA GLY A 95 3.36 11.15 11.93
C GLY A 95 2.94 9.68 12.13
N VAL A 96 1.66 9.46 12.46
CA VAL A 96 1.04 8.14 12.65
C VAL A 96 0.18 7.70 11.46
N LEU A 97 -0.05 8.60 10.49
CA LEU A 97 -0.87 8.34 9.32
C LEU A 97 -0.02 7.65 8.24
N VAL A 98 -0.52 6.53 7.71
CA VAL A 98 0.01 5.91 6.49
C VAL A 98 -0.59 6.63 5.30
N VAL A 99 0.26 7.37 4.57
CA VAL A 99 -0.15 8.12 3.37
C VAL A 99 -0.31 7.19 2.18
N GLU A 100 0.62 6.24 2.03
CA GLU A 100 0.56 5.19 1.01
C GLU A 100 1.50 4.03 1.38
N GLU A 101 1.17 2.80 0.97
CA GLU A 101 1.94 1.60 1.33
C GLU A 101 1.94 0.50 0.27
N ARG A 102 2.95 -0.37 0.33
CA ARG A 102 2.92 -1.72 -0.24
C ARG A 102 3.55 -2.72 0.72
N GLU A 103 2.79 -3.77 1.02
CA GLU A 103 3.22 -4.91 1.83
C GLU A 103 3.69 -6.11 0.98
N ASN A 104 4.29 -7.09 1.64
CA ASN A 104 4.62 -8.42 1.09
C ASN A 104 5.47 -8.40 -0.19
N ILE A 105 6.38 -7.45 -0.33
CA ILE A 105 7.34 -7.41 -1.44
C ILE A 105 8.35 -8.52 -1.22
N ALA A 106 8.21 -9.64 -1.93
CA ALA A 106 9.08 -10.80 -1.76
C ALA A 106 10.54 -10.52 -2.18
N PRO A 107 11.52 -11.29 -1.67
CA PRO A 107 12.93 -11.17 -2.05
C PRO A 107 13.15 -11.16 -3.56
N GLY A 108 13.95 -10.22 -4.06
CA GLY A 108 14.28 -10.08 -5.48
C GLY A 108 13.17 -9.48 -6.35
N LEU A 109 11.99 -9.18 -5.79
CA LEU A 109 10.91 -8.52 -6.52
C LEU A 109 10.93 -7.00 -6.36
N SER A 110 10.23 -6.32 -7.25
CA SER A 110 9.98 -4.89 -7.17
C SER A 110 8.51 -4.56 -7.34
N GLN A 111 8.00 -3.60 -6.57
CA GLN A 111 6.66 -3.05 -6.69
C GLN A 111 6.72 -1.55 -7.00
N VAL A 112 5.69 -1.03 -7.66
CA VAL A 112 5.54 0.42 -7.91
C VAL A 112 4.42 0.96 -7.04
N ILE A 113 4.70 2.10 -6.42
CA ILE A 113 3.81 2.84 -5.53
C ILE A 113 3.55 4.19 -6.16
N ASN A 114 2.30 4.62 -6.23
CA ASN A 114 1.93 5.91 -6.78
C ASN A 114 1.28 6.73 -5.68
N ALA A 115 1.92 7.82 -5.27
CA ALA A 115 1.43 8.69 -4.22
C ALA A 115 1.18 10.09 -4.79
N ASN A 116 0.12 10.76 -4.31
CA ASN A 116 -0.10 12.17 -4.59
C ASN A 116 0.24 12.97 -3.32
N LEU A 117 1.43 13.54 -3.29
CA LEU A 117 2.04 14.10 -2.09
C LEU A 117 1.81 15.61 -1.99
N ALA A 118 1.45 16.08 -0.80
CA ALA A 118 1.48 17.51 -0.48
C ALA A 118 2.91 17.92 -0.09
N PRO A 119 3.29 19.21 -0.22
CA PRO A 119 4.58 19.70 0.27
C PRO A 119 4.73 19.44 1.78
N GLY A 120 5.92 19.00 2.21
CA GLY A 120 6.18 18.66 3.62
C GLY A 120 7.27 17.60 3.79
N ASP A 121 7.52 17.25 5.05
CA ASP A 121 8.47 16.22 5.45
C ASP A 121 7.74 14.98 5.93
N TYR A 122 8.05 13.84 5.32
CA TYR A 122 7.46 12.54 5.63
C TYR A 122 8.56 11.59 6.11
N ALA A 123 8.18 10.59 6.91
CA ALA A 123 9.04 9.45 7.17
C ALA A 123 8.74 8.33 6.17
N ILE A 124 9.75 7.53 5.82
CA ILE A 124 9.56 6.31 5.03
C ILE A 124 10.07 5.09 5.79
N THR A 125 9.42 3.95 5.62
CA THR A 125 9.95 2.69 6.17
C THR A 125 11.03 2.11 5.25
N CYS A 126 12.01 1.44 5.84
CA CYS A 126 13.08 0.76 5.10
C CYS A 126 12.97 -0.76 5.29
N GLY A 127 11.83 -1.32 4.89
CA GLY A 127 11.54 -2.74 5.04
C GLY A 127 10.88 -3.06 6.38
N LEU A 128 11.61 -3.70 7.30
CA LEU A 128 11.05 -4.06 8.60
C LEU A 128 10.83 -2.82 9.49
N LEU A 129 9.72 -2.77 10.24
CA LEU A 129 9.43 -1.69 11.20
C LEU A 129 10.54 -1.44 12.24
N SER A 130 11.37 -2.45 12.54
CA SER A 130 12.51 -2.33 13.45
C SER A 130 13.70 -1.59 12.84
N ASN A 131 13.73 -1.39 11.53
CA ASN A 131 14.80 -0.68 10.85
C ASN A 131 14.65 0.84 11.06
N PRO A 132 15.76 1.60 11.08
CA PRO A 132 15.68 3.05 11.09
C PRO A 132 14.89 3.54 9.88
N ARG A 133 13.97 4.48 10.13
CA ARG A 133 13.18 5.13 9.08
C ARG A 133 14.05 6.06 8.25
N GLY A 134 13.74 6.17 6.97
CA GLY A 134 14.25 7.21 6.09
C GLY A 134 13.38 8.46 6.11
N THR A 135 13.78 9.48 5.36
CA THR A 135 13.03 10.73 5.19
C THR A 135 12.67 10.97 3.72
N LEU A 136 11.51 11.58 3.50
CA LEU A 136 11.03 12.02 2.20
C LEU A 136 10.64 13.49 2.30
N HIS A 137 11.44 14.35 1.69
CA HIS A 137 11.18 15.78 1.57
C HIS A 137 10.39 16.04 0.28
N VAL A 138 9.22 16.68 0.41
CA VAL A 138 8.37 17.03 -0.73
C VAL A 138 8.39 18.53 -0.92
N THR A 139 9.00 18.98 -2.00
CA THR A 139 9.17 20.42 -2.28
C THR A 139 7.88 21.02 -2.84
N PRO A 140 7.55 22.27 -2.50
CA PRO A 140 6.43 22.99 -3.10
C PRO A 140 6.55 23.11 -4.62
N THR A 141 5.40 23.21 -5.27
CA THR A 141 5.20 23.45 -6.70
C THR A 141 4.18 24.58 -6.89
N ALA A 142 4.14 25.21 -8.06
CA ALA A 142 3.15 26.24 -8.34
C ALA A 142 1.72 25.71 -8.18
N GLU A 143 1.48 24.46 -8.58
CA GLU A 143 0.20 23.78 -8.44
C GLU A 143 -0.16 23.50 -6.98
N SER A 144 0.79 23.06 -6.15
CA SER A 144 0.53 22.86 -4.72
C SER A 144 0.26 24.16 -4.00
N ASP A 145 0.97 25.23 -4.35
CA ASP A 145 0.77 26.55 -3.77
C ASP A 145 -0.59 27.14 -4.15
N ALA A 146 -1.01 26.95 -5.40
CA ALA A 146 -2.34 27.32 -5.85
C ALA A 146 -3.44 26.57 -5.09
N LYS A 147 -3.26 25.26 -4.85
CA LYS A 147 -4.20 24.46 -4.04
C LYS A 147 -4.24 24.90 -2.58
N ALA A 148 -3.11 25.20 -1.97
CA ALA A 148 -3.06 25.67 -0.57
C ALA A 148 -3.77 27.02 -0.39
N LYS A 149 -3.75 27.88 -1.41
CA LYS A 149 -4.47 29.17 -1.43
C LYS A 149 -5.94 29.05 -1.84
N ALA A 150 -6.37 27.89 -2.34
CA ALA A 150 -7.75 27.69 -2.75
C ALA A 150 -8.68 27.70 -1.53
N ARG A 151 -9.88 28.25 -1.70
CA ARG A 151 -10.92 28.16 -0.67
C ARG A 151 -11.28 26.69 -0.45
N PRO A 152 -11.51 26.25 0.81
CA PRO A 152 -11.98 24.90 1.06
C PRO A 152 -13.24 24.60 0.24
N SER A 153 -13.35 23.37 -0.26
CA SER A 153 -14.55 22.97 -1.00
C SER A 153 -15.76 23.02 -0.08
N MET A 154 -16.96 23.21 -0.66
CA MET A 154 -18.22 23.16 0.10
C MET A 154 -18.38 21.81 0.86
N THR A 155 -17.81 20.73 0.33
CA THR A 155 -17.81 19.41 0.97
C THR A 155 -16.95 19.33 2.22
N ALA A 156 -15.87 20.12 2.32
CA ALA A 156 -15.01 20.16 3.50
C ALA A 156 -15.76 20.67 4.75
N PHE A 157 -16.85 21.41 4.57
CA PHE A 157 -17.67 21.93 5.65
C PHE A 157 -18.73 20.96 6.16
N ILE A 158 -18.99 19.83 5.48
CA ILE A 158 -20.06 18.90 5.87
C ILE A 158 -19.83 18.35 7.29
N GLY A 159 -18.62 17.88 7.59
CA GLY A 159 -18.27 17.34 8.90
C GLY A 159 -18.43 18.40 10.01
N PRO A 160 -17.68 19.52 9.95
CA PRO A 160 -17.77 20.57 10.97
C PRO A 160 -19.17 21.15 11.17
N LEU A 161 -19.93 21.38 10.09
CA LEU A 161 -21.31 21.90 10.20
C LEU A 161 -22.25 20.87 10.83
N SER A 162 -22.05 19.57 10.56
CA SER A 162 -22.86 18.50 11.16
C SER A 162 -22.57 18.39 12.66
N GLU A 163 -21.30 18.40 13.05
CA GLU A 163 -20.88 18.39 14.47
C GLU A 163 -21.41 19.64 15.19
N TYR A 164 -21.27 20.82 14.59
CA TYR A 164 -21.77 22.06 15.16
C TYR A 164 -23.29 22.06 15.34
N ARG A 165 -24.03 21.48 14.39
CA ARG A 165 -25.49 21.33 14.52
C ARG A 165 -25.88 20.43 15.69
N VAL A 166 -25.17 19.32 15.88
CA VAL A 166 -25.40 18.43 17.04
C VAL A 166 -25.09 19.17 18.34
N TYR A 167 -23.96 19.86 18.40
CA TYR A 167 -23.58 20.69 19.55
C TYR A 167 -24.67 21.71 19.89
N LEU A 168 -25.15 22.48 18.92
CA LEU A 168 -26.22 23.46 19.13
C LEU A 168 -27.52 22.81 19.61
N SER A 169 -27.87 21.64 19.09
CA SER A 169 -29.05 20.90 19.55
C SER A 169 -28.92 20.50 21.02
N LEU A 170 -27.75 20.00 21.43
CA LEU A 170 -27.49 19.59 22.82
C LEU A 170 -27.51 20.77 23.79
N GLN A 171 -26.83 21.87 23.43
CA GLN A 171 -26.84 23.10 24.24
C GLN A 171 -28.25 23.69 24.33
N GLY A 172 -29.01 23.67 23.23
CA GLY A 172 -30.40 24.11 23.22
C GLY A 172 -31.28 23.28 24.15
N SER A 173 -31.18 21.95 24.11
CA SER A 173 -31.93 21.07 25.03
C SER A 173 -31.54 21.29 26.49
N ALA A 174 -30.25 21.47 26.79
CA ALA A 174 -29.78 21.76 28.14
C ALA A 174 -30.30 23.10 28.66
N LEU A 175 -30.28 24.15 27.82
CA LEU A 175 -30.82 25.46 28.15
C LEU A 175 -32.33 25.39 28.43
N ILE A 176 -33.10 24.73 27.57
CA ILE A 176 -34.55 24.56 27.78
C ILE A 176 -34.80 23.89 29.13
N LYS A 177 -34.09 22.80 29.45
CA LYS A 177 -34.24 22.10 30.72
C LYS A 177 -33.94 23.01 31.92
N ALA A 178 -32.85 23.77 31.86
CA ALA A 178 -32.45 24.68 32.95
C ALA A 178 -33.47 25.82 33.15
N VAL A 179 -33.94 26.44 32.05
CA VAL A 179 -34.93 27.52 32.10
C VAL A 179 -36.28 27.00 32.60
N THR A 180 -36.71 25.79 32.19
CA THR A 180 -37.93 25.17 32.71
C THR A 180 -37.84 24.91 34.21
N ALA A 181 -36.70 24.41 34.70
CA ALA A 181 -36.49 24.21 36.14
C ALA A 181 -36.53 25.53 36.92
N LEU A 182 -35.87 26.57 36.41
CA LEU A 182 -35.90 27.91 36.99
C LEU A 182 -37.33 28.48 37.05
N GLN A 183 -38.10 28.35 35.96
CA GLN A 183 -39.49 28.79 35.91
C GLN A 183 -40.34 28.08 36.99
N GLN A 184 -40.19 26.76 37.11
CA GLN A 184 -40.92 25.97 38.11
C GLN A 184 -40.57 26.38 39.55
N ALA A 185 -39.30 26.68 39.83
CA ALA A 185 -38.87 27.16 41.14
C ALA A 185 -39.49 28.53 41.48
N ILE A 186 -39.52 29.46 40.52
CA ILE A 186 -40.15 30.78 40.68
C ILE A 186 -41.65 30.64 40.95
N GLU A 187 -42.37 29.83 40.16
CA GLU A 187 -43.81 29.61 40.32
C GLU A 187 -44.15 28.97 41.67
N ALA A 188 -43.26 28.12 42.20
CA ALA A 188 -43.38 27.51 43.52
C ALA A 188 -42.96 28.43 44.68
N GLY A 189 -42.38 29.61 44.39
CA GLY A 189 -41.83 30.53 45.40
C GLY A 189 -40.50 30.08 46.02
N ASP A 190 -39.82 29.09 45.43
CA ASP A 190 -38.51 28.62 45.89
C ASP A 190 -37.39 29.44 45.22
N LEU A 191 -37.07 30.58 45.84
CA LEU A 191 -36.05 31.51 45.34
C LEU A 191 -34.62 31.13 45.76
N SER A 192 -34.45 29.98 46.43
CA SER A 192 -33.17 29.47 46.91
C SER A 192 -32.64 28.24 46.14
N ALA A 193 -33.43 27.71 45.20
CA ALA A 193 -33.09 26.56 44.37
C ALA A 193 -32.02 26.82 43.30
#